data_AF-A0A212K7J2-F1
#
_entry.id   AF-A0A212K7J2-F1
#
_cell.length_a   1.000
_cell.length_b   1.000
_cell.length_c   1.000
_cell.angle_alpha   90.00
_cell.angle_beta   90.00
_cell.angle_gamma   90.00
#
_symmetry.space_group_name_H-M   'P 1'
#
loop_
_entity.id
_entity.type
_entity.pdbx_description
1 polymer ?
#
loop_
_entity_poly.entity_id
_entity_poly.type
_entity_poly.pdbx_seq_one_letter_code
_entity_poly.pdbx_strand_id
1 'polypeptide(L)'
;MELQIIQNKIFEIRGIRIMLDFDLAELYQVETKNLKRAVKRNIERFPDDFMFELTANEWEILRCNFGTSSWGGTRYMPFAFTEQGIAQLSSVLNSPLAIQVNISIIRAFVTLRKYALGYAELNLKLETFMLETNMQFNEIYQALTELASTREQGDKPRKRVGYIQNEEEEQ
;
A
#
# COMPACT_ATOMS: atom_id res chain seq x y z
N MET A 1 14.05 15.05 8.72
CA MET A 1 13.94 15.65 7.38
C MET A 1 14.57 14.77 6.30
N GLU A 2 15.77 14.20 6.51
CA GLU A 2 16.45 13.32 5.52
C GLU A 2 15.70 12.02 5.17
N LEU A 3 15.03 11.39 6.14
CA LEU A 3 14.32 10.12 5.90
C LEU A 3 13.16 10.23 4.90
N GLN A 4 12.44 11.35 4.88
CA GLN A 4 11.32 11.55 3.95
C GLN A 4 11.80 11.66 2.50
N ILE A 5 12.95 12.32 2.27
CA ILE A 5 13.54 12.44 0.93
C ILE A 5 13.96 11.06 0.41
N ILE A 6 14.56 10.24 1.28
CA ILE A 6 14.95 8.87 0.95
C ILE A 6 13.73 8.00 0.67
N GLN A 7 12.67 8.09 1.49
CA GLN A 7 11.44 7.33 1.30
C GLN A 7 10.77 7.61 -0.05
N ASN A 8 10.77 8.88 -0.50
CA ASN A 8 10.18 9.26 -1.78
C ASN A 8 10.95 8.73 -3.00
N LYS A 9 12.19 8.27 -2.81
CA LYS A 9 13.05 7.68 -3.85
C LYS A 9 13.05 6.15 -3.82
N ILE A 10 12.21 5.53 -2.99
CA ILE A 10 12.03 4.08 -2.94
C ILE A 10 10.81 3.73 -3.80
N PHE A 11 11.03 2.89 -4.80
CA PHE A 11 10.00 2.43 -5.74
C PHE A 11 9.73 0.94 -5.53
N GLU A 12 8.59 0.48 -6.02
CA GLU A 12 8.22 -0.92 -6.00
C GLU A 12 8.07 -1.45 -7.43
N ILE A 13 8.90 -2.43 -7.79
CA ILE A 13 8.93 -3.05 -9.12
C ILE A 13 9.08 -4.55 -8.93
N ARG A 14 8.27 -5.35 -9.65
CA ARG A 14 8.20 -6.82 -9.47
C ARG A 14 7.90 -7.26 -8.02
N GLY A 15 7.21 -6.42 -7.24
CA GLY A 15 6.97 -6.67 -5.81
C GLY A 15 8.20 -6.50 -4.92
N ILE A 16 9.29 -5.96 -5.46
CA ILE A 16 10.54 -5.70 -4.73
C ILE A 16 10.71 -4.19 -4.60
N ARG A 17 11.09 -3.75 -3.40
CA ARG A 17 11.44 -2.35 -3.17
C ARG A 17 12.85 -2.08 -3.67
N ILE A 18 12.98 -1.09 -4.54
CA ILE A 18 14.23 -0.73 -5.21
C ILE A 18 14.50 0.77 -5.13
N MET A 19 15.77 1.14 -5.29
CA MET A 19 16.20 2.51 -5.53
C MET A 19 17.00 2.58 -6.83
N LEU A 20 16.85 3.66 -7.59
CA LEU A 20 17.47 3.82 -8.89
C LEU A 20 18.89 4.36 -8.77
N ASP A 21 19.74 4.02 -9.74
CA ASP A 21 21.14 4.44 -9.80
C ASP A 21 21.34 5.97 -9.75
N PHE A 22 20.49 6.75 -10.40
CA PHE A 22 20.59 8.21 -10.42
C PHE A 22 20.21 8.82 -9.08
N ASP A 23 19.19 8.28 -8.42
CA ASP A 23 18.77 8.70 -7.08
C ASP A 23 19.84 8.38 -6.05
N LEU A 24 20.42 7.18 -6.11
CA LEU A 24 21.54 6.78 -5.26
C LEU A 24 22.75 7.67 -5.50
N ALA A 25 23.07 7.95 -6.76
CA ALA A 25 24.19 8.81 -7.12
C ALA A 25 24.03 10.23 -6.54
N GLU A 26 22.82 10.81 -6.63
CA GLU A 26 22.50 12.10 -6.03
C GLU A 26 22.65 12.08 -4.50
N LEU A 27 22.10 11.06 -3.84
CA LEU A 27 22.19 10.91 -2.37
C LEU A 27 23.64 10.74 -1.90
N TYR A 28 24.44 9.98 -2.65
CA TYR A 28 25.86 9.77 -2.37
C TYR A 28 26.76 10.93 -2.81
N GLN A 29 26.21 11.96 -3.46
CA GLN A 29 26.95 13.07 -4.07
C GLN A 29 28.06 12.60 -5.02
N VAL A 30 27.75 11.58 -5.83
CA VAL A 30 28.63 11.05 -6.87
C VAL A 30 27.95 11.16 -8.23
N GLU A 31 28.75 11.26 -9.29
CA GLU A 31 28.18 11.17 -10.64
C GLU A 31 27.62 9.75 -10.89
N THR A 32 26.45 9.66 -11.52
CA THR A 32 25.82 8.38 -11.87
C THR A 32 26.74 7.48 -12.70
N LYS A 33 27.55 8.07 -13.59
CA LYS A 33 28.56 7.35 -14.38
C LYS A 33 29.63 6.70 -13.49
N ASN A 34 30.06 7.38 -12.42
CA ASN A 34 31.06 6.86 -11.50
C ASN A 34 30.49 5.72 -10.66
N LEU A 35 29.24 5.84 -10.19
CA LEU A 35 28.54 4.77 -9.51
C LEU A 35 28.44 3.51 -10.39
N LYS A 36 27.92 3.66 -11.63
CA LYS A 36 27.82 2.55 -12.60
C LYS A 36 29.17 1.89 -12.85
N ARG A 37 30.23 2.69 -13.02
CA ARG A 37 31.59 2.18 -13.24
C ARG A 37 32.12 1.41 -12.03
N ALA A 38 31.87 1.89 -10.82
CA ALA A 38 32.31 1.23 -9.60
C ALA A 38 31.60 -0.11 -9.38
N VAL A 39 30.30 -0.17 -9.68
CA VAL A 39 29.50 -1.40 -9.67
C VAL A 39 30.00 -2.39 -10.70
N LYS A 40 30.19 -1.98 -11.97
CA LYS A 40 30.70 -2.86 -13.03
C LYS A 40 32.08 -3.45 -12.73
N ARG A 41 32.94 -2.72 -12.01
CA ARG A 41 34.26 -3.22 -11.57
C ARG A 41 34.15 -4.29 -10.48
N ASN A 42 33.05 -4.31 -9.74
CA ASN A 42 32.82 -5.21 -8.61
C ASN A 42 31.59 -6.08 -8.85
N ILE A 43 31.31 -6.47 -10.10
CA ILE A 43 30.06 -7.13 -10.48
C ILE A 43 29.83 -8.46 -9.74
N GLU A 44 30.90 -9.15 -9.36
CA GLU A 44 30.85 -10.38 -8.55
C GLU A 44 30.17 -10.18 -7.18
N ARG A 45 30.13 -8.94 -6.67
CA ARG A 45 29.45 -8.60 -5.41
C ARG A 45 27.97 -8.32 -5.60
N PHE A 46 27.50 -8.17 -6.84
CA PHE A 46 26.13 -7.80 -7.17
C PHE A 46 25.47 -8.91 -7.99
N PRO A 47 24.95 -9.96 -7.32
CA PRO A 47 24.10 -10.94 -7.99
C PRO A 47 22.79 -10.30 -8.47
N ASP A 48 22.04 -11.01 -9.31
CA ASP A 48 20.78 -10.53 -9.91
C ASP A 48 19.71 -10.13 -8.87
N ASP A 49 19.75 -10.74 -7.67
CA ASP A 49 18.85 -10.41 -6.56
C ASP A 49 19.20 -9.06 -5.87
N PHE A 50 20.41 -8.54 -6.09
CA PHE A 50 20.91 -7.33 -5.45
C PHE A 50 20.74 -6.12 -6.39
N MET A 51 20.91 -6.34 -7.69
CA MET A 51 20.70 -5.33 -8.70
C MET A 51 20.23 -5.95 -10.01
N PHE A 52 19.45 -5.20 -10.76
CA PHE A 52 19.07 -5.55 -12.12
C PHE A 52 18.84 -4.30 -12.96
N GLU A 53 18.93 -4.43 -14.28
CA GLU A 53 18.58 -3.36 -15.20
C GLU A 53 17.08 -3.35 -15.45
N LEU A 54 16.45 -2.18 -15.45
CA LEU A 54 15.03 -2.07 -15.75
C LEU A 54 14.76 -2.35 -17.23
N THR A 55 13.63 -3.01 -17.49
CA THR A 55 13.12 -3.13 -18.87
C THR A 55 12.54 -1.80 -19.35
N ALA A 56 12.46 -1.62 -20.68
CA ALA A 56 11.87 -0.42 -21.26
C ALA A 56 10.45 -0.15 -20.77
N ASN A 57 9.65 -1.20 -20.62
CA ASN A 57 8.27 -1.11 -20.13
C ASN A 57 8.22 -0.69 -18.65
N GLU A 58 9.05 -1.29 -17.79
CA GLU A 58 9.12 -0.90 -16.37
C GLU A 58 9.57 0.56 -16.22
N TRP A 59 10.53 0.99 -17.03
CA TRP A 59 10.99 2.36 -17.03
C TRP A 59 9.93 3.35 -17.52
N GLU A 60 9.14 2.98 -18.53
CA GLU A 60 8.04 3.80 -19.02
C GLU A 60 6.93 3.96 -17.96
N ILE A 61 6.54 2.87 -17.30
CA ILE A 61 5.55 2.89 -16.22
C ILE A 61 6.00 3.84 -15.10
N LEU A 62 7.27 3.74 -14.67
CA LEU A 62 7.82 4.65 -13.66
C LEU A 62 7.76 6.11 -14.14
N ARG A 63 8.26 6.41 -15.33
CA ARG A 63 8.29 7.78 -15.86
C ARG A 63 6.89 8.41 -15.95
N CYS A 64 5.90 7.64 -16.37
CA CYS A 64 4.51 8.08 -16.44
C CYS A 64 3.96 8.44 -15.04
N ASN A 65 4.31 7.67 -14.02
CA ASN A 65 3.90 7.95 -12.64
C ASN A 65 4.53 9.24 -12.08
N PHE A 66 5.73 9.62 -12.56
CA PHE A 66 6.42 10.86 -12.16
C PHE A 66 6.08 12.08 -13.03
N GLY A 67 5.17 11.96 -14.00
CA GLY A 67 4.75 13.08 -14.86
C GLY A 67 5.89 13.73 -15.64
N THR A 68 6.94 12.97 -15.96
CA THR A 68 8.14 13.51 -16.65
C THR A 68 7.94 13.48 -18.16
N SER A 69 8.38 14.52 -18.88
CA SER A 69 8.19 14.67 -20.33
C SER A 69 8.87 13.54 -21.13
N SER A 70 8.21 13.08 -22.20
CA SER A 70 8.68 12.02 -23.11
C SER A 70 9.96 12.40 -23.90
N TRP A 71 10.22 13.70 -24.05
CA TRP A 71 11.16 14.27 -25.00
C TRP A 71 12.59 14.41 -24.44
N GLY A 72 13.19 13.31 -23.97
CA GLY A 72 14.53 13.36 -23.39
C GLY A 72 14.98 12.06 -22.72
N GLY A 73 14.60 10.92 -23.30
CA GLY A 73 14.82 9.60 -22.71
C GLY A 73 16.29 9.32 -22.37
N THR A 74 16.50 8.60 -21.27
CA THR A 74 17.82 8.09 -20.88
C THR A 74 18.34 7.19 -22.00
N ARG A 75 19.56 7.44 -22.50
CA ARG A 75 20.17 6.60 -23.56
C ARG A 75 20.45 5.16 -23.10
N TYR A 76 20.48 4.94 -21.78
CA TYR A 76 20.70 3.65 -21.14
C TYR A 76 19.61 3.44 -20.10
N MET A 77 19.19 2.19 -19.89
CA MET A 77 18.25 1.90 -18.81
C MET A 77 18.95 2.08 -17.46
N PRO A 78 18.23 2.58 -16.44
CA PRO A 78 18.78 2.69 -15.10
C PRO A 78 18.89 1.30 -14.47
N PHE A 79 19.91 1.14 -13.62
CA PHE A 79 19.98 0.03 -12.69
C PHE A 79 19.08 0.29 -11.49
N ALA A 80 18.36 -0.74 -11.09
CA ALA A 80 17.61 -0.81 -9.85
C ALA A 80 18.42 -1.60 -8.82
N PHE A 81 18.52 -1.09 -7.61
CA PHE A 81 19.20 -1.73 -6.49
C PHE A 81 18.20 -2.05 -5.39
N THR A 82 18.24 -3.28 -4.90
CA THR A 82 17.47 -3.71 -3.72
C THR A 82 18.13 -3.24 -2.44
N GLU A 83 17.49 -3.43 -1.29
CA GLU A 83 18.08 -3.12 0.02
C GLU A 83 19.45 -3.79 0.21
N GLN A 84 19.59 -5.04 -0.23
CA GLN A 84 20.83 -5.81 -0.18
C GLN A 84 21.88 -5.23 -1.14
N GLY A 85 21.49 -4.85 -2.36
CA GLY A 85 22.39 -4.19 -3.31
C GLY A 85 22.89 -2.84 -2.79
N ILE A 86 22.02 -2.06 -2.15
CA ILE A 86 22.38 -0.79 -1.52
C ILE A 86 23.36 -1.05 -0.37
N ALA A 87 23.08 -2.03 0.50
CA ALA A 87 24.03 -2.44 1.53
C ALA A 87 25.40 -2.81 0.94
N GLN A 88 25.43 -3.49 -0.20
CA GLN A 88 26.66 -3.84 -0.89
C GLN A 88 27.42 -2.61 -1.45
N LEU A 89 26.72 -1.52 -1.82
CA LEU A 89 27.35 -0.28 -2.26
C LEU A 89 28.27 0.32 -1.19
N SER A 90 28.03 0.06 0.10
CA SER A 90 28.94 0.49 1.18
C SER A 90 30.35 -0.07 1.07
N SER A 91 30.50 -1.26 0.47
CA SER A 91 31.79 -1.89 0.25
C SER A 91 32.55 -1.32 -0.95
N VAL A 92 31.85 -0.54 -1.79
CA VAL A 92 32.34 0.04 -3.04
C VAL A 92 32.57 1.55 -2.87
N LEU A 93 31.66 2.23 -2.16
CA LEU A 93 31.69 3.65 -1.87
C LEU A 93 32.15 3.87 -0.42
N ASN A 94 33.43 4.19 -0.25
CA ASN A 94 34.06 4.30 1.07
C ASN A 94 34.16 5.75 1.59
N SER A 95 33.41 6.71 1.04
CA SER A 95 33.45 8.09 1.55
C SER A 95 32.67 8.20 2.87
N PRO A 96 33.10 9.04 3.84
CA PRO A 96 32.37 9.22 5.10
C PRO A 96 30.89 9.59 4.90
N LEU A 97 30.61 10.44 3.90
CA LEU A 97 29.26 10.78 3.51
C LEU A 97 28.49 9.57 2.97
N ALA A 98 29.09 8.77 2.08
CA ALA A 98 28.41 7.60 1.53
C ALA A 98 28.08 6.55 2.58
N ILE A 99 28.95 6.38 3.57
CA ILE A 99 28.70 5.49 4.71
C ILE A 99 27.46 5.96 5.49
N GLN A 100 27.36 7.25 5.81
CA GLN A 100 26.21 7.81 6.53
C GLN A 100 24.92 7.68 5.73
N VAL A 101 24.95 8.05 4.44
CA VAL A 101 23.80 7.95 3.54
C VAL A 101 23.33 6.50 3.43
N ASN A 102 24.24 5.54 3.27
CA ASN A 102 23.89 4.14 3.19
C ASN A 102 23.18 3.64 4.46
N ILE A 103 23.68 4.03 5.64
CA ILE A 103 23.03 3.72 6.93
C ILE A 103 21.62 4.31 6.99
N SER A 104 21.45 5.56 6.55
CA SER A 104 20.14 6.22 6.50
C SER A 104 19.18 5.53 5.52
N ILE A 105 19.67 5.09 4.35
CA ILE A 105 18.87 4.35 3.37
C ILE A 105 18.41 3.01 3.96
N ILE A 106 19.32 2.21 4.50
CA ILE A 106 18.96 0.91 5.12
C ILE A 106 17.92 1.11 6.23
N ARG A 107 18.08 2.13 7.08
CA ARG A 107 17.08 2.46 8.12
C ARG A 107 15.71 2.80 7.53
N ALA A 108 15.66 3.52 6.41
CA ALA A 108 14.40 3.83 5.73
C ALA A 108 13.72 2.56 5.20
N PHE A 109 14.46 1.67 4.55
CA PHE A 109 13.94 0.39 4.06
C PHE A 109 13.39 -0.49 5.19
N VAL A 110 14.14 -0.62 6.29
CA VAL A 110 13.69 -1.37 7.48
C VAL A 110 12.42 -0.75 8.09
N THR A 111 12.35 0.58 8.16
CA THR A 111 11.18 1.28 8.70
C THR A 111 9.95 1.08 7.82
N LEU A 112 10.09 1.17 6.50
CA LEU A 112 9.01 0.87 5.56
C LEU A 112 8.56 -0.59 5.65
N ARG A 113 9.46 -1.54 5.94
CA ARG A 113 9.09 -2.95 6.15
C ARG A 113 8.28 -3.12 7.42
N LYS A 114 8.68 -2.45 8.52
CA LYS A 114 7.91 -2.45 9.78
C LYS A 114 6.52 -1.86 9.58
N TYR A 115 6.38 -0.76 8.83
CA TYR A 115 5.08 -0.19 8.51
C TYR A 115 4.22 -1.16 7.70
N ALA A 116 4.77 -1.79 6.65
CA ALA A 116 4.03 -2.77 5.87
C ALA A 116 3.50 -3.94 6.71
N LEU A 117 4.31 -4.45 7.65
CA LEU A 117 3.86 -5.49 8.58
C LEU A 117 2.78 -4.98 9.55
N GLY A 118 2.92 -3.75 10.06
CA GLY A 118 1.91 -3.13 10.92
C GLY A 118 0.57 -2.90 10.23
N TYR A 119 0.56 -2.57 8.93
CA TYR A 119 -0.67 -2.46 8.14
C TYR A 119 -1.42 -3.78 8.02
N ALA A 120 -0.72 -4.92 7.93
CA ALA A 120 -1.38 -6.22 7.90
C ALA A 120 -2.14 -6.51 9.21
N GLU A 121 -1.52 -6.20 10.36
CA GLU A 121 -2.17 -6.32 11.67
C GLU A 121 -3.39 -5.37 11.79
N LEU A 122 -3.26 -4.15 11.28
CA LEU A 122 -4.34 -3.16 11.31
C LEU A 122 -5.51 -3.56 10.40
N ASN A 123 -5.24 -4.09 9.21
CA ASN A 123 -6.27 -4.60 8.31
C ASN A 123 -7.05 -5.77 8.94
N LEU A 124 -6.36 -6.69 9.61
CA LEU A 124 -7.02 -7.77 10.35
C LEU A 124 -7.93 -7.22 11.46
N LYS A 125 -7.46 -6.24 12.24
CA LYS A 125 -8.29 -5.60 13.27
C LYS A 125 -9.52 -4.88 12.69
N LEU A 126 -9.39 -4.27 11.51
CA LEU A 126 -10.51 -3.66 10.81
C LEU A 126 -11.52 -4.71 10.34
N GLU A 127 -11.06 -5.82 9.76
CA GLU A 127 -11.94 -6.92 9.35
C GLU A 127 -12.71 -7.50 10.53
N THR A 128 -12.04 -7.77 11.66
CA THR A 128 -12.72 -8.26 12.87
C THR A 128 -13.74 -7.27 13.39
N PHE A 129 -13.39 -5.98 13.44
CA PHE A 129 -14.31 -4.93 13.87
C PHE A 129 -15.52 -4.81 12.93
N MET A 130 -15.32 -4.91 11.61
CA MET A 130 -16.41 -4.91 10.64
C MET A 130 -17.36 -6.11 10.82
N LEU A 131 -16.83 -7.29 11.13
CA LEU A 131 -17.65 -8.46 11.41
C LEU A 131 -18.49 -8.27 12.69
N GLU A 132 -17.86 -7.82 13.78
CA GLU A 132 -18.53 -7.57 15.06
C GLU A 132 -19.64 -6.52 14.91
N THR A 133 -19.37 -5.41 14.23
CA THR A 133 -20.35 -4.35 14.01
C THR A 133 -21.50 -4.80 13.11
N ASN A 134 -21.24 -5.56 12.05
CA ASN A 134 -22.29 -6.12 11.19
C ASN A 134 -23.21 -7.08 11.97
N MET A 135 -22.66 -7.88 12.89
CA MET A 135 -23.47 -8.73 13.77
C MET A 135 -24.38 -7.89 14.66
N GLN A 136 -23.85 -6.85 15.32
CA GLN A 136 -24.63 -5.95 16.15
C GLN A 136 -25.73 -5.23 15.36
N PHE A 137 -25.44 -4.78 14.13
CA PHE A 137 -26.46 -4.18 13.27
C PHE A 137 -27.58 -5.17 12.92
N ASN A 138 -27.25 -6.43 12.60
CA ASN A 138 -28.26 -7.45 12.32
C ASN A 138 -29.21 -7.69 13.51
N GLU A 139 -28.68 -7.74 14.73
CA GLU A 139 -29.49 -7.87 15.95
C GLU A 139 -30.42 -6.67 16.14
N ILE A 140 -29.93 -5.45 15.91
CA ILE A 140 -30.75 -4.22 15.97
C ILE A 140 -31.84 -4.24 14.90
N TYR A 141 -31.51 -4.64 13.66
CA TYR A 141 -32.49 -4.75 12.57
C TYR A 141 -33.58 -5.78 12.90
N GLN A 142 -33.22 -6.92 13.48
CA GLN A 142 -34.18 -7.94 13.94
C GLN A 142 -35.09 -7.39 15.04
N ALA A 143 -34.54 -6.73 16.06
CA ALA A 143 -35.34 -6.13 17.12
C ALA A 143 -36.30 -5.05 16.59
N LEU A 144 -35.85 -4.20 15.68
CA LEU A 144 -36.69 -3.16 15.06
C LEU A 144 -37.80 -3.76 14.20
N THR A 145 -37.52 -4.80 13.42
CA THR A 145 -38.52 -5.49 12.61
C THR A 145 -39.55 -6.24 13.46
N GLU A 146 -39.12 -6.87 14.55
CA GLU A 146 -40.01 -7.51 15.52
C GLU A 146 -40.93 -6.47 16.19
N LEU A 147 -40.38 -5.34 16.64
CA LEU A 147 -41.18 -4.23 17.20
C LEU A 147 -42.16 -3.64 16.17
N ALA A 148 -41.74 -3.48 14.91
CA ALA A 148 -42.62 -3.00 13.84
C ALA A 148 -43.78 -3.98 13.58
N SER A 149 -43.49 -5.28 13.48
CA SER A 149 -44.49 -6.32 13.25
C SER A 149 -45.48 -6.44 14.42
N THR A 150 -45.03 -6.24 15.65
CA THR A 150 -45.89 -6.23 16.85
C THR A 150 -46.88 -5.07 16.83
N ARG A 151 -46.46 -3.89 16.34
CA ARG A 151 -47.35 -2.73 16.16
C ARG A 151 -48.41 -2.97 15.09
N GLU A 152 -48.06 -3.58 13.96
CA GLU A 152 -49.02 -3.94 12.91
C GLU A 152 -50.08 -4.94 13.40
N GLN A 153 -49.74 -5.83 14.34
CA GLN A 153 -50.70 -6.75 14.95
C GLN A 153 -51.67 -6.06 15.92
N GLY A 154 -51.24 -4.98 16.59
CA GLY A 154 -52.07 -4.17 17.48
C GLY A 154 -53.06 -3.25 16.75
N ASP A 155 -52.80 -2.94 15.48
CA ASP A 155 -53.61 -2.03 14.65
C ASP A 155 -54.69 -2.76 13.82
N LYS A 156 -54.88 -4.06 14.06
CA LYS A 156 -55.98 -4.82 13.44
C LYS A 156 -57.32 -4.27 13.94
N PRO A 157 -58.29 -3.99 13.04
CA PRO A 157 -59.59 -3.45 13.46
C PRO A 157 -60.23 -4.43 14.45
N ARG A 158 -60.53 -3.94 15.66
CA ARG A 158 -61.12 -4.77 16.73
C ARG A 158 -62.42 -5.39 16.20
N LYS A 159 -62.60 -6.71 16.43
CA LYS A 159 -63.87 -7.39 16.14
C LYS A 159 -64.99 -6.62 16.83
N ARG A 160 -65.99 -6.17 16.06
CA ARG A 160 -67.20 -5.57 16.63
C ARG A 160 -67.87 -6.64 17.50
N VAL A 161 -68.01 -6.33 18.79
CA VAL A 161 -68.74 -7.18 19.74
C VAL A 161 -70.09 -6.52 19.98
N GLY A 162 -71.16 -7.21 19.57
CA GLY A 162 -72.54 -6.76 19.68
C GLY A 162 -73.48 -7.77 19.02
N TYR A 163 -74.75 -7.74 19.40
CA TYR A 163 -75.77 -8.62 18.83
C TYR A 163 -76.11 -8.17 17.41
N ILE A 164 -76.10 -9.11 16.45
CA ILE A 164 -76.63 -8.88 15.10
C ILE A 164 -78.15 -9.03 15.23
N GLN A 165 -78.87 -7.92 15.09
CA GLN A 165 -80.31 -7.94 14.94
C GLN A 165 -80.57 -8.34 13.48
N ASN A 166 -80.98 -9.59 13.26
CA ASN A 166 -81.51 -9.99 11.97
C ASN A 166 -82.84 -9.26 11.79
N GLU A 167 -82.85 -8.25 10.92
CA GLU A 167 -84.11 -7.76 10.36
C GLU A 167 -84.59 -8.85 9.40
N GLU A 168 -85.42 -9.75 9.94
CA GLU A 168 -86.27 -10.62 9.14
C GLU A 168 -87.16 -9.75 8.25
N GLU A 169 -87.26 -10.16 6.99
CA GLU A 169 -88.10 -9.60 5.95
C GLU A 169 -89.55 -9.43 6.44
N GLU A 170 -90.07 -8.21 6.45
CA GLU A 170 -91.50 -7.97 6.27
C GLU A 170 -91.73 -6.86 5.24
N GLN A 171 -92.76 -7.12 4.42
CA GLN A 171 -93.12 -6.56 3.11
C GLN A 171 -93.44 -5.06 3.10
#